data_AF-W9WL41-F1
#
_entry.id   AF-W9WL41-F1
#
_cell.length_a   1.000
_cell.length_b   1.000
_cell.length_c   1.000
_cell.angle_alpha   90.00
_cell.angle_beta   90.00
_cell.angle_gamma   90.00
#
_symmetry.space_group_name_H-M   'P 1'
#
loop_
_entity.id
_entity.type
_entity.pdbx_description
1 polymer ?
#
loop_
_entity_poly.entity_id
_entity_poly.type
_entity_poly.pdbx_seq_one_letter_code
_entity_poly.pdbx_strand_id
1 'polypeptide(L)'
;MDVKFAPAKRVAGQRQDVWSIVNEAAAASPMQPIVNMGQGFFGYNPPQFIIDAAKSALDRVECNQYSPTKGRPRLKKAIADAYSPYFGRKLDPETEVTITTGANEGRHHEQLRMDDLADRGQAC
;
A
#
# COMPACT_ATOMS: atom_id res chain seq x y z
N MET A 1 -6.09 6.44 39.44
CA MET A 1 -5.26 5.41 38.76
C MET A 1 -4.82 6.02 37.44
N ASP A 2 -3.65 6.65 37.44
CA ASP A 2 -3.13 7.40 36.29
C ASP A 2 -2.26 6.46 35.45
N VAL A 3 -2.89 5.72 34.54
CA VAL A 3 -2.19 4.75 33.69
C VAL A 3 -1.49 5.51 32.57
N LYS A 4 -0.16 5.66 32.69
CA LYS A 4 0.67 6.21 31.61
C LYS A 4 0.73 5.21 30.46
N PHE A 5 0.07 5.54 29.35
CA PHE A 5 0.22 4.81 28.10
C PHE A 5 1.66 4.99 27.59
N ALA A 6 2.41 3.88 27.53
CA ALA A 6 3.75 3.84 26.96
C ALA A 6 3.73 3.04 25.64
N PRO A 7 4.53 3.42 24.64
CA PRO A 7 4.64 2.67 23.40
C PRO A 7 5.14 1.24 23.63
N ALA A 8 4.64 0.29 22.83
CA ALA A 8 5.18 -1.08 22.85
C ALA A 8 6.65 -1.09 22.43
N LYS A 9 7.45 -2.02 22.99
CA LYS A 9 8.91 -2.11 22.75
C LYS A 9 9.30 -2.07 21.27
N ARG A 10 8.51 -2.72 20.40
CA ARG A 10 8.72 -2.78 18.94
C ARG A 10 8.59 -1.44 18.20
N VAL A 11 7.92 -0.45 18.78
CA VAL A 11 7.71 0.88 18.18
C VAL A 11 8.31 2.01 19.01
N ALA A 12 8.82 1.72 20.21
CA ALA A 12 9.32 2.72 21.15
C ALA A 12 10.51 3.55 20.59
N GLY A 13 11.23 3.04 19.59
CA GLY A 13 12.32 3.74 18.93
C GLY A 13 11.93 4.50 17.65
N GLN A 14 10.69 4.41 17.18
CA GLN A 14 10.26 5.08 15.96
C GLN A 14 10.18 6.59 16.17
N ARG A 15 10.75 7.34 15.23
CA ARG A 15 10.70 8.81 15.19
C ARG A 15 9.82 9.28 14.04
N GLN A 16 9.46 10.56 14.07
CA GLN A 16 8.72 11.20 12.99
C GLN A 16 9.42 10.97 11.65
N ASP A 17 8.64 10.64 10.63
CA ASP A 17 9.15 10.38 9.30
C ASP A 17 9.50 11.67 8.57
N VAL A 18 10.38 11.55 7.58
CA VAL A 18 10.87 12.69 6.78
C VAL A 18 9.73 13.37 6.03
N TRP A 19 8.67 12.65 5.61
CA TRP A 19 7.57 13.25 4.87
C TRP A 19 6.77 14.21 5.75
N SER A 20 6.47 13.82 6.99
CA SER A 20 5.82 14.68 7.96
C SER A 20 6.64 15.95 8.23
N ILE A 21 7.95 15.81 8.45
CA ILE A 21 8.86 16.95 8.69
C ILE A 21 8.88 17.91 7.49
N VAL A 22 9.02 17.38 6.27
CA VAL A 22 9.09 18.20 5.05
C VAL A 22 7.77 18.90 4.76
N ASN A 23 6.63 18.23 5.00
CA ASN A 23 5.30 18.83 4.81
C ASN A 23 5.05 19.96 5.81
N GLU A 24 5.38 19.76 7.08
CA GLU A 24 5.26 20.79 8.12
C GLU A 24 6.15 22.01 7.80
N ALA A 25 7.39 21.77 7.39
CA ALA A 25 8.31 22.83 7.00
C ALA A 25 7.84 23.60 5.75
N ALA A 26 7.30 22.91 4.75
CA ALA A 26 6.75 23.55 3.55
C ALA A 26 5.52 24.40 3.87
N ALA A 27 4.64 23.94 4.77
CA ALA A 27 3.46 24.70 5.20
C ALA A 27 3.82 25.94 6.03
N ALA A 28 4.86 25.87 6.87
CA ALA A 28 5.29 26.97 7.73
C ALA A 28 6.13 28.04 7.01
N SER A 29 6.52 27.81 5.75
CA SER A 29 7.39 28.74 5.02
C SER A 29 6.67 30.06 4.67
N PRO A 30 7.29 31.22 4.93
CA PRO A 30 6.75 32.52 4.57
C PRO A 30 6.85 32.81 3.05
N MET A 31 7.67 32.06 2.32
CA MET A 31 7.85 32.19 0.87
C MET A 31 6.96 31.19 0.15
N GLN A 32 5.91 31.68 -0.52
CA GLN A 32 4.96 30.89 -1.28
C GLN A 32 4.81 31.48 -2.71
N PRO A 33 4.61 30.65 -3.75
CA PRO A 33 4.39 29.19 -3.69
C PRO A 33 5.70 28.38 -3.64
N ILE A 34 5.71 27.31 -2.86
CA ILE A 34 6.79 26.29 -2.87
C ILE A 34 6.51 25.25 -3.95
N VAL A 35 7.48 25.03 -4.83
CA VAL A 35 7.45 23.94 -5.82
C VAL A 35 7.98 22.66 -5.18
N ASN A 36 7.13 21.64 -5.04
CA ASN A 36 7.53 20.34 -4.52
C ASN A 36 8.10 19.48 -5.65
N MET A 37 9.42 19.25 -5.62
CA MET A 37 10.12 18.33 -6.53
C MET A 37 10.58 17.04 -5.82
N GLY A 38 10.28 16.88 -4.53
CA GLY A 38 10.78 15.77 -3.70
C GLY A 38 9.79 14.63 -3.51
N GLN A 39 8.49 14.90 -3.57
CA GLN A 39 7.45 13.88 -3.43
C GLN A 39 7.04 13.33 -4.80
N GLY A 40 7.16 12.02 -4.99
CA GLY A 40 6.88 11.32 -6.25
C GLY A 40 5.39 11.10 -6.52
N PHE A 41 4.55 12.13 -6.40
CA PHE A 41 3.16 12.10 -6.88
C PHE A 41 3.02 12.92 -8.17
N PHE A 42 2.06 12.55 -9.02
CA PHE A 42 1.83 13.26 -10.28
C PHE A 42 1.06 14.56 -10.03
N GLY A 43 1.53 15.66 -10.61
CA GLY A 43 0.83 16.96 -10.59
C GLY A 43 -0.34 17.06 -11.59
N TYR A 44 -0.74 15.95 -12.21
CA TYR A 44 -1.81 15.88 -13.22
C TYR A 44 -2.77 14.73 -12.93
N ASN A 45 -3.99 14.81 -13.45
CA ASN A 45 -5.02 13.79 -13.25
C ASN A 45 -4.66 12.46 -13.93
N PRO A 46 -5.05 11.33 -13.34
CA PRO A 46 -4.91 10.03 -14.01
C PRO A 46 -5.73 9.99 -15.31
N PRO A 47 -5.38 9.09 -16.25
CA PRO A 47 -6.12 8.91 -17.49
C PRO A 47 -7.64 8.74 -17.28
N GLN A 48 -8.45 9.31 -18.18
CA GLN A 48 -9.91 9.39 -18.03
C GLN A 48 -10.58 8.03 -17.82
N PHE A 49 -10.11 6.99 -18.51
CA PHE A 49 -10.67 5.64 -18.38
C PHE A 49 -10.56 5.07 -16.95
N ILE A 50 -9.54 5.48 -16.18
CA ILE A 50 -9.37 5.08 -14.77
C ILE A 50 -10.40 5.80 -13.89
N ILE A 51 -10.59 7.09 -14.14
CA ILE A 51 -11.57 7.92 -13.42
C ILE A 51 -12.98 7.36 -13.64
N ASP A 52 -13.32 7.02 -14.89
CA ASP A 52 -14.63 6.49 -15.24
C ASP A 52 -14.84 5.09 -14.64
N ALA A 53 -13.81 4.23 -14.63
CA ALA A 53 -13.87 2.93 -13.97
C ALA A 53 -14.07 3.06 -12.45
N ALA A 54 -13.44 4.04 -11.80
CA ALA A 54 -13.63 4.30 -10.38
C ALA A 54 -15.06 4.78 -10.08
N LYS A 55 -15.61 5.70 -10.88
CA LYS A 55 -17.00 6.15 -10.76
C LYS A 55 -17.98 5.00 -10.95
N SER A 56 -17.81 4.22 -12.02
CA SER A 56 -18.63 3.05 -12.31
C SER A 56 -18.60 2.00 -11.19
N ALA A 57 -17.47 1.87 -10.48
CA ALA A 57 -17.38 0.97 -9.34
C ALA A 57 -18.24 1.43 -8.15
N LEU A 58 -18.40 2.73 -7.93
CA LEU A 58 -19.23 3.27 -6.85
C LEU A 58 -20.72 2.99 -7.06
N ASP A 59 -21.17 2.98 -8.32
CA ASP A 59 -22.56 2.71 -8.69
C ASP A 59 -22.97 1.23 -8.50
N ARG A 60 -22.01 0.33 -8.25
CA ARG A 60 -22.23 -1.11 -8.13
C ARG A 60 -22.30 -1.56 -6.68
N VAL A 61 -23.46 -2.09 -6.26
CA VAL A 61 -23.68 -2.55 -4.88
C VAL A 61 -22.65 -3.59 -4.44
N GLU A 62 -22.26 -4.51 -5.33
CA GLU A 62 -21.26 -5.55 -5.01
C GLU A 62 -19.84 -5.01 -4.77
N CYS A 63 -19.54 -3.80 -5.28
CA CYS A 63 -18.26 -3.13 -5.08
C CYS A 63 -18.20 -2.41 -3.72
N ASN A 64 -19.36 -2.10 -3.13
CA ASN A 64 -19.48 -1.42 -1.84
C ASN A 64 -19.54 -2.38 -0.64
N GLN A 65 -19.55 -3.69 -0.90
CA GLN A 65 -19.45 -4.75 0.10
C GLN A 65 -18.00 -5.16 0.34
N TYR A 66 -17.73 -5.80 1.49
CA TYR A 66 -16.40 -6.29 1.85
C TYR A 66 -15.77 -7.12 0.72
N SER A 67 -14.51 -6.81 0.42
CA SER A 67 -13.69 -7.63 -0.48
C SER A 67 -13.29 -8.94 0.23
N PRO A 68 -13.11 -10.04 -0.52
CA PRO A 68 -12.42 -11.22 0.00
C PRO A 68 -11.02 -10.85 0.54
N THR A 69 -10.56 -11.57 1.56
CA THR A 69 -9.34 -11.29 2.32
C THR A 69 -8.07 -11.22 1.47
N LYS A 70 -7.96 -12.07 0.44
CA LYS A 70 -6.82 -12.08 -0.51
C LYS A 70 -7.01 -11.16 -1.72
N GLY A 71 -8.12 -10.43 -1.76
CA GLY A 71 -8.53 -9.58 -2.88
C GLY A 71 -9.61 -10.18 -3.76
N ARG A 72 -10.24 -9.32 -4.57
CA ARG A 72 -11.33 -9.71 -5.48
C ARG A 72 -10.80 -10.62 -6.60
N PRO A 73 -11.45 -11.77 -6.91
CA PRO A 73 -11.00 -12.71 -7.93
C PRO A 73 -10.78 -12.08 -9.32
N ARG A 74 -11.66 -11.15 -9.71
CA ARG A 74 -11.53 -10.41 -10.98
C ARG A 74 -10.22 -9.62 -11.06
N LEU A 75 -9.81 -8.97 -9.97
CA LEU A 75 -8.58 -8.18 -9.94
C LEU A 75 -7.35 -9.10 -9.93
N LYS A 76 -7.38 -10.16 -9.12
CA LYS A 76 -6.29 -11.14 -9.05
C LYS A 76 -6.02 -11.77 -10.41
N LYS A 77 -7.08 -12.16 -11.14
CA LYS A 77 -6.98 -12.71 -12.49
C LYS A 77 -6.38 -11.69 -13.48
N ALA A 78 -6.86 -10.44 -13.45
CA ALA A 78 -6.33 -9.40 -14.33
C ALA A 78 -4.83 -9.13 -14.09
N ILE A 79 -4.39 -9.16 -12.83
CA ILE A 79 -2.97 -9.05 -12.47
C ILE A 79 -2.19 -10.27 -12.95
N ALA A 80 -2.67 -11.49 -12.67
CA ALA A 80 -2.02 -12.72 -13.12
C ALA A 80 -1.84 -12.72 -14.65
N ASP A 81 -2.89 -12.38 -15.40
CA ASP A 81 -2.86 -12.31 -16.87
C ASP A 81 -1.91 -11.21 -17.38
N ALA A 82 -1.88 -10.04 -16.73
CA ALA A 82 -0.99 -8.94 -17.09
C ALA A 82 0.48 -9.26 -16.81
N TYR A 83 0.79 -9.95 -15.71
CA TYR A 83 2.17 -10.23 -15.29
C TYR A 83 2.73 -11.53 -15.86
N SER A 84 1.89 -12.50 -16.25
CA SER A 84 2.33 -13.78 -16.81
C SER A 84 3.33 -13.65 -17.99
N PRO A 85 3.12 -12.74 -18.97
CA PRO A 85 4.09 -12.54 -20.06
C PRO A 85 5.46 -12.03 -19.59
N TYR A 86 5.49 -11.18 -18.56
CA TYR A 86 6.73 -10.64 -18.02
C TYR A 86 7.55 -11.67 -17.24
N PHE A 87 6.88 -12.62 -16.60
CA PHE A 87 7.52 -13.73 -15.89
C PHE A 87 7.78 -14.96 -16.78
N GLY A 88 7.35 -14.94 -18.04
CA GLY A 88 7.50 -16.07 -18.96
C GLY A 88 6.74 -17.33 -18.54
N ARG A 89 5.78 -17.23 -17.63
CA ARG A 89 4.97 -18.35 -17.12
C ARG A 89 3.57 -17.88 -16.75
N LYS A 90 2.61 -18.81 -16.77
CA LYS A 90 1.26 -18.53 -16.27
C LYS A 90 1.28 -18.44 -14.75
N LEU A 91 0.83 -17.30 -14.21
CA LEU A 91 0.64 -17.10 -12.79
C LEU A 91 -0.72 -17.67 -12.35
N ASP A 92 -0.75 -18.38 -11.22
CA ASP A 92 -2.00 -18.80 -10.59
C ASP A 92 -2.54 -17.67 -9.70
N PRO A 93 -3.70 -17.07 -10.04
CA PRO A 93 -4.26 -15.99 -9.24
C PRO A 93 -4.61 -16.44 -7.82
N GLU A 94 -4.91 -17.71 -7.56
CA GLU A 94 -5.34 -18.16 -6.22
C GLU A 94 -4.19 -18.37 -5.23
N THR A 95 -3.01 -18.76 -5.73
CA THR A 95 -1.86 -19.10 -4.90
C THR A 95 -0.72 -18.09 -5.00
N GLU A 96 -0.61 -17.34 -6.09
CA GLU A 96 0.56 -16.49 -6.39
C GLU A 96 0.23 -14.99 -6.45
N VAL A 97 -1.04 -14.60 -6.28
CA VAL A 97 -1.47 -13.19 -6.28
C VAL A 97 -2.28 -12.88 -5.03
N THR A 98 -1.84 -11.87 -4.28
CA THR A 98 -2.60 -11.29 -3.16
C THR A 98 -2.69 -9.78 -3.33
N ILE A 99 -3.82 -9.20 -2.95
CA ILE A 99 -4.03 -7.75 -3.02
C ILE A 99 -3.81 -7.14 -1.64
N THR A 100 -2.96 -6.12 -1.58
CA THR A 100 -2.54 -5.42 -0.37
C THR A 100 -2.97 -3.95 -0.43
N THR A 101 -2.94 -3.24 0.70
CA THR A 101 -3.24 -1.80 0.75
C THR A 101 -2.04 -0.99 0.25
N GLY A 102 -1.77 -1.12 -1.04
CA GLY A 102 -0.61 -0.54 -1.70
C GLY A 102 0.69 -1.29 -1.42
N ALA A 103 1.75 -0.87 -2.10
CA ALA A 103 3.06 -1.53 -2.02
C ALA A 103 3.69 -1.47 -0.62
N ASN A 104 3.33 -0.45 0.18
CA ASN A 104 3.85 -0.30 1.54
C ASN A 104 3.36 -1.42 2.46
N GLU A 105 2.07 -1.75 2.41
CA GLU A 105 1.53 -2.85 3.22
C GLU A 105 2.03 -4.20 2.70
N GLY A 106 2.15 -4.37 1.38
CA GLY A 106 2.75 -5.59 0.82
C GLY A 106 4.18 -5.84 1.30
N ARG A 107 5.02 -4.80 1.36
CA ARG A 107 6.36 -4.92 1.96
C ARG A 107 6.30 -5.23 3.45
N HIS A 108 5.38 -4.64 4.19
CA HIS A 108 5.25 -4.89 5.63
C HIS A 108 4.78 -6.32 5.92
N HIS A 109 3.81 -6.82 5.16
CA HIS A 109 3.32 -8.18 5.25
C HIS A 109 4.43 -9.20 4.98
N GLU A 110 5.26 -8.96 3.95
CA GLU A 110 6.42 -9.81 3.66
C GLU A 110 7.47 -9.77 4.78
N GLN A 111 7.78 -8.58 5.30
CA GLN A 111 8.74 -8.43 6.40
C GLN A 111 8.29 -9.21 7.64
N LEU A 112 7.03 -9.05 8.06
CA LEU A 112 6.50 -9.75 9.22
C LEU A 112 6.53 -11.27 9.04
N ARG A 113 6.30 -11.75 7.82
CA ARG A 113 6.38 -13.18 7.51
C ARG A 113 7.81 -13.69 7.60
N MET A 114 8.78 -12.93 7.07
CA MET A 114 10.19 -13.31 7.15
C MET A 114 10.72 -13.30 8.57
N ASP A 115 10.32 -12.32 9.39
CA ASP A 115 10.68 -12.24 10.81
C ASP A 115 10.14 -13.47 11.58
N ASP A 116 8.88 -13.86 11.35
CA ASP A 116 8.30 -15.06 11.97
C ASP A 116 8.99 -16.36 11.52
N LEU A 117 9.39 -16.45 10.24
CA LEU A 117 10.17 -17.60 9.75
C LEU A 117 11.56 -17.65 10.38
N ALA A 118 12.21 -16.50 10.56
CA ALA A 118 13.50 -16.40 11.24
C ALA A 118 13.40 -16.83 12.71
N ASP A 119 12.38 -16.35 13.43
CA ASP A 119 12.13 -16.71 14.83
C ASP A 119 11.85 -18.21 15.01
N ARG A 120 11.23 -18.85 14.01
CA ARG A 120 10.96 -20.30 14.01
C ARG A 120 12.14 -21.16 13.58
N GLY A 121 13.28 -20.56 13.20
CA GLY A 121 14.41 -21.28 12.61
C GLY A 121 14.08 -21.94 11.27
N GLN A 122 13.09 -21.40 10.56
CA GLN A 122 12.63 -21.87 9.24
C GLN A 122 13.06 -20.92 8.11
N ALA A 123 13.77 -19.84 8.44
CA ALA A 123 14.54 -19.08 7.47
C ALA A 123 15.71 -19.97 6.99
N CYS A 124 15.79 -20.18 5.67
CA CYS A 124 16.85 -20.98 5.05
C CYS A 124 18.22 -20.32 5.19
#